data_AF-A0A374I2L9-F1
#
_entry.id   AF-A0A374I2L9-F1
#
_cell.length_a   1.000
_cell.length_b   1.000
_cell.length_c   1.000
_cell.angle_alpha   90.00
_cell.angle_beta   90.00
_cell.angle_gamma   90.00
#
_symmetry.space_group_name_H-M   'P 1'
#
loop_
_entity.id
_entity.type
_entity.pdbx_description
1 polymer ?
#
loop_
_entity_poly.entity_id
_entity_poly.type
_entity_poly.pdbx_seq_one_letter_code
_entity_poly.pdbx_strand_id
1 'polypeptide(L)'
;MANTDYKSPDALMRHLRDNGISISGSSQKQQLINTGYFHGYKGYRFFVSSSNRLPFTSYNEINATIQYDTKLKSLLYGKMMFIETALKNIALNTIMSEIDSSSIYDMYDKAISSYKNAPAGTREDIKKKYQNNKLNLQGSIQNAIAAAYRKENPKITHFYNNVNYNEVPLWAIFEILTMGDFGYLLSCLTIDMREKVSRAIGINLSSDTYRELLYKYVYALKDLRNAIAHNDVVYDTRFKKMDPSRPMKQCLILEMGMPYINFKTIGDYIILICYYLKLLKVSKTEIKSFIREFEKITREYESSVNPNVSAISIHPDLFSRLNILKNSI
;
A
#
# COMPACT_ATOMS: atom_id res chain seq x y z
N MET A 1 19.11 31.42 33.27
CA MET A 1 18.10 31.42 32.18
C MET A 1 17.60 30.01 32.02
N ALA A 2 16.29 29.77 32.12
CA ALA A 2 15.73 28.44 31.96
C ALA A 2 16.03 27.94 30.54
N ASN A 3 16.71 26.79 30.43
CA ASN A 3 16.84 26.06 29.17
C ASN A 3 15.44 25.61 28.76
N THR A 4 14.76 26.42 27.96
CA THR A 4 13.48 26.04 27.37
C THR A 4 13.72 24.90 26.38
N ASP A 5 13.15 23.73 26.65
CA ASP A 5 13.28 22.50 25.85
C ASP A 5 12.49 22.55 24.52
N TYR A 6 12.17 23.76 24.02
CA TYR A 6 11.43 23.95 22.78
C TYR A 6 12.00 25.11 21.95
N LYS A 7 11.90 24.99 20.62
CA LYS A 7 12.28 26.04 19.67
C LYS A 7 11.03 26.72 19.12
N SER A 8 10.96 28.05 19.19
CA SER A 8 9.93 28.83 18.50
C SER A 8 10.07 28.72 16.97
N PRO A 9 9.02 29.02 16.18
CA PRO A 9 9.13 29.05 14.72
C PRO A 9 10.28 29.93 14.20
N ASP A 10 10.53 31.09 14.84
CA ASP A 10 11.65 31.96 14.48
C ASP A 10 13.01 31.35 14.81
N ALA A 11 13.11 30.57 15.89
CA ALA A 11 14.32 29.81 16.22
C ALA A 11 14.55 28.65 15.23
N LEU A 12 13.48 28.02 14.74
CA LEU A 12 13.56 27.00 13.70
C LEU A 12 13.97 27.60 12.35
N MET A 13 13.44 28.75 11.96
CA MET A 13 13.87 29.47 10.76
C MET A 13 15.35 29.85 10.83
N ARG A 14 15.82 30.37 11.98
CA ARG A 14 17.26 30.64 12.19
C ARG A 14 18.10 29.37 12.04
N HIS A 15 17.70 28.28 12.69
CA HIS A 15 18.38 27.00 12.60
C HIS A 15 18.48 26.47 11.16
N LEU A 16 17.43 26.63 10.34
CA LEU A 16 17.45 26.27 8.93
C LEU A 16 18.47 27.12 8.14
N ARG A 17 18.53 28.43 8.38
CA ARG A 17 19.54 29.32 7.76
C ARG A 17 20.96 28.92 8.15
N ASP A 18 21.20 28.61 9.43
CA ASP A 18 22.50 28.14 9.93
C ASP A 18 22.93 26.81 9.27
N ASN A 19 21.97 26.07 8.69
CA ASN A 19 22.20 24.82 7.98
C ASN A 19 22.14 24.97 6.45
N GLY A 20 22.26 26.19 5.93
CA GLY A 20 22.35 26.47 4.49
C GLY A 20 21.01 26.51 3.75
N ILE A 21 19.88 26.55 4.47
CA ILE A 21 18.54 26.67 3.86
C ILE A 21 18.07 28.12 3.94
N SER A 22 17.96 28.78 2.79
CA SER A 22 17.37 30.11 2.71
C SER A 22 15.87 30.07 3.07
N ILE A 23 15.51 30.77 4.15
CA ILE A 23 14.12 30.88 4.64
C ILE A 23 13.88 32.26 5.28
N SER A 24 12.79 32.92 4.89
CA SER A 24 12.45 34.30 5.26
C SER A 24 10.95 34.62 5.11
N GLY A 25 10.51 35.69 5.76
CA GLY A 25 9.14 36.20 5.62
C GLY A 25 8.07 35.42 6.36
N SER A 26 6.89 36.03 6.49
CA SER A 26 5.73 35.48 7.20
C SER A 26 5.14 34.25 6.49
N SER A 27 5.15 34.24 5.17
CA SER A 27 4.61 33.12 4.37
C SER A 27 5.37 31.81 4.62
N GLN A 28 6.70 31.80 4.50
CA GLN A 28 7.49 30.59 4.75
C GLN A 28 7.48 30.20 6.24
N LYS A 29 7.40 31.18 7.14
CA LYS A 29 7.15 30.90 8.58
C LYS A 29 5.84 30.14 8.77
N GLN A 30 4.77 30.57 8.13
CA GLN A 30 3.47 29.89 8.21
C GLN A 30 3.52 28.49 7.58
N GLN A 31 4.20 28.32 6.44
CA GLN A 31 4.41 27.01 5.84
C GLN A 31 5.17 26.05 6.78
N LEU A 32 6.20 26.54 7.47
CA LEU A 32 6.95 25.76 8.45
C LEU A 32 6.09 25.35 9.65
N ILE A 33 5.19 26.24 10.09
CA ILE A 33 4.20 25.93 11.13
C ILE A 33 3.24 24.85 10.63
N ASN A 34 2.68 25.00 9.43
CA ASN A 34 1.68 24.09 8.88
C ASN A 34 2.22 22.69 8.58
N THR A 35 3.50 22.58 8.22
CA THR A 35 4.14 21.30 7.86
C THR A 35 4.90 20.66 9.03
N GLY A 36 5.28 21.46 10.02
CA GLY A 36 6.08 21.04 11.16
C GLY A 36 7.56 20.78 10.81
N TYR A 37 8.46 21.04 11.77
CA TYR A 37 9.89 20.83 11.55
C TYR A 37 10.28 19.34 11.41
N PHE A 38 9.68 18.47 12.22
CA PHE A 38 9.99 17.05 12.21
C PHE A 38 9.37 16.34 11.00
N HIS A 39 8.06 16.53 10.78
CA HIS A 39 7.37 15.93 9.64
C HIS A 39 7.85 16.55 8.32
N GLY A 40 7.90 17.88 8.20
CA GLY A 40 8.38 18.59 7.02
C GLY A 40 9.89 18.50 6.81
N TYR A 41 10.69 19.36 7.44
CA TYR A 41 12.12 19.41 7.11
C TYR A 41 12.87 18.10 7.38
N LYS A 42 12.75 17.52 8.58
CA LYS A 42 13.49 16.29 8.91
C LYS A 42 12.99 15.06 8.13
N GLY A 43 11.70 15.00 7.83
CA GLY A 43 11.11 13.91 7.05
C GLY A 43 11.59 13.91 5.60
N TYR A 44 11.75 15.09 5.00
CA TYR A 44 11.96 15.25 3.56
C TYR A 44 13.39 15.60 3.14
N ARG A 45 14.31 15.91 4.07
CA ARG A 45 15.72 16.25 3.75
C ARG A 45 16.57 15.10 3.19
N PHE A 46 16.03 13.88 3.16
CA PHE A 46 16.70 12.68 2.68
C PHE A 46 15.86 12.00 1.60
N PHE A 47 16.50 11.20 0.75
CA PHE A 47 15.86 10.35 -0.24
C PHE A 47 16.19 8.88 0.03
N VAL A 48 15.18 8.07 0.33
CA VAL A 48 15.24 6.65 0.73
C VAL A 48 15.91 6.41 2.10
N SER A 49 17.10 6.97 2.34
CA SER A 49 17.92 6.71 3.53
C SER A 49 18.65 7.97 4.02
N SER A 50 19.03 7.98 5.30
CA SER A 50 19.72 9.12 5.92
C SER A 50 21.10 9.43 5.32
N SER A 51 21.72 8.49 4.59
CA SER A 51 22.98 8.70 3.89
C SER A 51 22.82 9.48 2.59
N ASN A 52 21.61 9.60 2.05
CA ASN A 52 21.34 10.29 0.79
C ASN A 52 20.56 11.59 1.05
N ARG A 53 21.30 12.65 1.36
CA ARG A 53 20.74 13.98 1.66
C ARG A 53 20.44 14.74 0.38
N LEU A 54 19.24 15.30 0.28
CA LEU A 54 18.87 16.17 -0.83
C LEU A 54 19.58 17.54 -0.71
N PRO A 55 20.20 18.05 -1.79
CA PRO A 55 20.97 19.29 -1.77
C PRO A 55 20.08 20.53 -1.85
N PHE A 56 19.10 20.64 -0.95
CA PHE A 56 18.22 21.80 -0.87
C PHE A 56 19.01 23.07 -0.52
N THR A 57 18.72 24.16 -1.24
CA THR A 57 19.31 25.48 -0.96
C THR A 57 18.30 26.48 -0.39
N SER A 58 17.00 26.20 -0.59
CA SER A 58 15.91 27.06 -0.16
C SER A 58 14.76 26.28 0.46
N TYR A 59 14.01 26.95 1.33
CA TYR A 59 12.80 26.38 1.91
C TYR A 59 11.70 26.13 0.86
N ASN A 60 11.73 26.89 -0.25
CA ASN A 60 10.80 26.67 -1.36
C ASN A 60 10.95 25.27 -1.96
N GLU A 61 12.17 24.75 -2.10
CA GLU A 61 12.41 23.39 -2.61
C GLU A 61 11.94 22.30 -1.63
N ILE A 62 12.13 22.53 -0.33
CA ILE A 62 11.61 21.64 0.73
C ILE A 62 10.07 21.63 0.66
N ASN A 63 9.46 22.81 0.64
CA ASN A 63 8.01 22.94 0.55
C ASN A 63 7.48 22.31 -0.75
N ALA A 64 8.15 22.51 -1.89
CA ALA A 64 7.79 21.89 -3.16
C ALA A 64 7.84 20.35 -3.10
N THR A 65 8.84 19.78 -2.42
CA THR A 65 8.93 18.32 -2.20
C THR A 65 7.81 17.80 -1.30
N ILE A 66 7.45 18.53 -0.24
CA ILE A 66 6.31 18.20 0.63
C ILE A 66 4.99 18.26 -0.16
N GLN A 67 4.82 19.29 -1.00
CA GLN A 67 3.64 19.44 -1.84
C GLN A 67 3.55 18.35 -2.91
N TYR A 68 4.69 17.94 -3.50
CA TYR A 68 4.75 16.82 -4.42
C TYR A 68 4.23 15.53 -3.77
N ASP A 69 4.78 15.16 -2.61
CA ASP A 69 4.36 13.97 -1.87
C ASP A 69 2.89 14.05 -1.43
N THR A 70 2.42 15.22 -1.00
CA THR A 70 1.01 15.45 -0.65
C THR A 70 0.09 15.26 -1.85
N LYS A 71 0.45 15.81 -3.02
CA LYS A 71 -0.31 15.62 -4.27
C LYS A 71 -0.32 14.15 -4.70
N LEU A 72 0.79 13.43 -4.55
CA LEU A 72 0.85 11.99 -4.79
C LEU A 72 -0.09 11.22 -3.86
N LYS A 73 -0.05 11.47 -2.56
CA LYS A 73 -0.95 10.83 -1.58
C LYS A 73 -2.42 11.06 -1.95
N SER A 74 -2.79 12.30 -2.28
CA SER A 74 -4.14 12.65 -2.72
C SER A 74 -4.57 11.92 -3.99
N LEU A 75 -3.68 11.83 -4.99
CA LEU A 75 -3.93 11.11 -6.24
C LEU A 75 -4.13 9.60 -6.01
N LEU A 76 -3.36 9.02 -5.09
CA LEU A 76 -3.33 7.58 -4.84
C LEU A 76 -4.46 7.12 -3.92
N TYR A 77 -4.87 7.94 -2.94
CA TYR A 77 -5.82 7.55 -1.89
C TYR A 77 -7.09 6.91 -2.44
N GLY A 78 -7.76 7.59 -3.40
CA GLY A 78 -8.99 7.08 -3.99
C GLY A 78 -8.80 5.74 -4.72
N LYS A 79 -7.70 5.56 -5.43
CA LYS A 79 -7.40 4.30 -6.14
C LYS A 79 -7.07 3.17 -5.16
N MET A 80 -6.34 3.45 -4.09
CA MET A 80 -6.02 2.47 -3.05
C MET A 80 -7.27 1.96 -2.34
N MET A 81 -8.17 2.86 -1.95
CA MET A 81 -9.44 2.49 -1.31
C MET A 81 -10.32 1.64 -2.25
N PHE A 82 -10.40 2.03 -3.53
CA PHE A 82 -11.12 1.25 -4.54
C PHE A 82 -10.55 -0.16 -4.68
N ILE A 83 -9.22 -0.29 -4.84
CA ILE A 83 -8.56 -1.60 -5.00
C ILE A 83 -8.76 -2.45 -3.74
N GLU A 84 -8.58 -1.91 -2.55
CA GLU A 84 -8.77 -2.65 -1.29
C GLU A 84 -10.19 -3.23 -1.20
N THR A 85 -11.21 -2.40 -1.43
CA THR A 85 -12.62 -2.82 -1.40
C THR A 85 -12.92 -3.87 -2.45
N ALA A 86 -12.47 -3.66 -3.69
CA ALA A 86 -12.74 -4.59 -4.79
C ALA A 86 -12.07 -5.96 -4.54
N LEU A 87 -10.81 -5.98 -4.11
CA LEU A 87 -10.10 -7.23 -3.83
C LEU A 87 -10.74 -8.01 -2.69
N LYS A 88 -11.15 -7.34 -1.60
CA LYS A 88 -11.87 -7.97 -0.50
C LYS A 88 -13.16 -8.62 -0.97
N ASN A 89 -13.95 -7.91 -1.78
CA ASN A 89 -15.24 -8.41 -2.27
C ASN A 89 -15.07 -9.58 -3.26
N ILE A 90 -14.10 -9.50 -4.18
CA ILE A 90 -13.84 -10.61 -5.12
C ILE A 90 -13.38 -11.86 -4.36
N ALA A 91 -12.45 -11.70 -3.41
CA ALA A 91 -11.99 -12.81 -2.58
C ALA A 91 -13.12 -13.39 -1.72
N LEU A 92 -13.92 -12.54 -1.06
CA LEU A 92 -15.08 -12.94 -0.26
C LEU A 92 -16.06 -13.77 -1.08
N ASN A 93 -16.51 -13.24 -2.23
CA ASN A 93 -17.49 -13.91 -3.08
C ASN A 93 -16.96 -15.24 -3.61
N THR A 94 -15.68 -15.28 -4.01
CA THR A 94 -15.05 -16.52 -4.48
C THR A 94 -14.98 -17.54 -3.35
N ILE A 95 -14.51 -17.16 -2.16
CA ILE A 95 -14.40 -18.05 -1.02
C ILE A 95 -15.77 -18.59 -0.62
N MET A 96 -16.78 -17.72 -0.45
CA MET A 96 -18.13 -18.11 -0.06
C MET A 96 -18.78 -19.05 -1.07
N SER A 97 -18.63 -18.77 -2.37
CA SER A 97 -19.16 -19.62 -3.44
C SER A 97 -18.50 -21.00 -3.47
N GLU A 98 -17.22 -21.09 -3.12
CA GLU A 98 -16.45 -22.33 -3.19
C GLU A 98 -16.61 -23.21 -1.94
N ILE A 99 -16.93 -22.63 -0.79
CA ILE A 99 -17.23 -23.37 0.44
C ILE A 99 -18.74 -23.62 0.64
N ASP A 100 -19.58 -23.01 -0.20
CA ASP A 100 -21.04 -22.99 -0.15
C ASP A 100 -21.59 -22.60 1.23
N SER A 101 -21.02 -21.55 1.83
CA SER A 101 -21.34 -21.14 3.20
C SER A 101 -20.92 -19.70 3.48
N SER A 102 -21.61 -19.09 4.47
CA SER A 102 -21.23 -17.82 5.08
C SER A 102 -20.60 -17.96 6.46
N SER A 103 -20.40 -19.20 6.95
CA SER A 103 -19.80 -19.48 8.25
C SER A 103 -18.28 -19.34 8.20
N ILE A 104 -17.73 -18.70 9.24
CA ILE A 104 -16.29 -18.60 9.44
C ILE A 104 -15.64 -19.97 9.70
N TYR A 105 -16.37 -20.91 10.31
CA TYR A 105 -15.87 -22.25 10.60
C TYR A 105 -15.70 -23.07 9.32
N ASP A 106 -16.65 -22.96 8.38
CA ASP A 106 -16.54 -23.57 7.05
C ASP A 106 -15.32 -23.02 6.28
N MET A 107 -15.08 -21.70 6.35
CA MET A 107 -13.88 -21.11 5.72
C MET A 107 -12.60 -21.70 6.33
N TYR A 108 -12.54 -21.81 7.67
CA TYR A 108 -11.39 -22.40 8.33
C TYR A 108 -11.14 -23.84 7.91
N ASP A 109 -12.18 -24.65 7.73
CA ASP A 109 -12.05 -26.06 7.39
C ASP A 109 -11.73 -26.28 5.90
N LYS A 110 -12.48 -25.61 5.02
CA LYS A 110 -12.48 -25.87 3.57
C LYS A 110 -11.52 -24.98 2.78
N ALA A 111 -11.32 -23.72 3.18
CA ALA A 111 -10.55 -22.74 2.40
C ALA A 111 -9.14 -22.49 2.94
N ILE A 112 -8.90 -22.70 4.24
CA ILE A 112 -7.62 -22.38 4.90
C ILE A 112 -6.73 -23.63 5.01
N SER A 113 -5.46 -23.48 4.62
CA SER A 113 -4.44 -24.52 4.78
C SER A 113 -4.25 -24.89 6.25
N SER A 114 -4.15 -26.18 6.53
CA SER A 114 -4.01 -26.74 7.87
C SER A 114 -3.17 -28.01 7.85
N TYR A 115 -2.94 -28.61 9.01
CA TYR A 115 -2.26 -29.91 9.06
C TYR A 115 -3.03 -31.01 8.31
N LYS A 116 -4.36 -31.00 8.44
CA LYS A 116 -5.25 -32.08 7.97
C LYS A 116 -5.48 -32.06 6.46
N ASN A 117 -5.63 -30.87 5.88
CA ASN A 117 -5.92 -30.70 4.45
C ASN A 117 -4.67 -30.36 3.60
N ALA A 118 -3.47 -30.52 4.17
CA ALA A 118 -2.24 -30.35 3.41
C ALA A 118 -2.11 -31.43 2.31
N PRO A 119 -1.60 -31.09 1.11
CA PRO A 119 -1.44 -32.04 0.01
C PRO A 119 -0.65 -33.29 0.41
N ALA A 120 -0.96 -34.43 -0.22
CA ALA A 120 -0.21 -35.67 -0.06
C ALA A 120 1.29 -35.44 -0.36
N GLY A 121 2.17 -36.04 0.45
CA GLY A 121 3.62 -35.84 0.34
C GLY A 121 4.16 -34.54 0.95
N THR A 122 3.33 -33.65 1.49
CA THR A 122 3.81 -32.46 2.22
C THR A 122 4.58 -32.87 3.48
N ARG A 123 5.78 -32.33 3.67
CA ARG A 123 6.64 -32.58 4.84
C ARG A 123 5.96 -32.14 6.14
N GLU A 124 6.19 -32.88 7.22
CA GLU A 124 5.47 -32.70 8.49
C GLU A 124 5.66 -31.31 9.12
N ASP A 125 6.86 -30.74 9.05
CA ASP A 125 7.16 -29.38 9.51
C ASP A 125 6.35 -28.31 8.75
N ILE A 126 6.15 -28.49 7.44
CA ILE A 126 5.32 -27.60 6.61
C ILE A 126 3.85 -27.72 7.02
N LYS A 127 3.36 -28.94 7.27
CA LYS A 127 1.99 -29.16 7.79
C LYS A 127 1.78 -28.46 9.14
N LYS A 128 2.76 -28.58 10.06
CA LYS A 128 2.75 -27.85 11.35
C LYS A 128 2.73 -26.35 11.15
N LYS A 129 3.48 -25.82 10.18
CA LYS A 129 3.47 -24.40 9.81
C LYS A 129 2.10 -23.95 9.30
N TYR A 130 1.43 -24.71 8.44
CA TYR A 130 0.07 -24.39 7.99
C TYR A 130 -0.91 -24.33 9.18
N GLN A 131 -0.85 -25.31 10.07
CA GLN A 131 -1.70 -25.31 11.26
C GLN A 131 -1.44 -24.10 12.17
N ASN A 132 -0.16 -23.76 12.39
CA ASN A 132 0.19 -22.57 13.18
C ASN A 132 -0.35 -21.29 12.53
N ASN A 133 -0.21 -21.15 11.21
CA ASN A 133 -0.73 -20.01 10.48
C ASN A 133 -2.26 -19.89 10.60
N LYS A 134 -2.98 -21.02 10.51
CA LYS A 134 -4.44 -21.09 10.71
C LYS A 134 -4.85 -20.64 12.11
N LEU A 135 -4.16 -21.09 13.16
CA LEU A 135 -4.43 -20.66 14.55
C LEU A 135 -4.16 -19.16 14.74
N ASN A 136 -3.06 -18.66 14.17
CA ASN A 136 -2.74 -17.23 14.19
C ASN A 136 -3.80 -16.40 13.44
N LEU A 137 -4.33 -16.90 12.32
CA LEU A 137 -5.40 -16.24 11.58
C LEU A 137 -6.68 -16.17 12.41
N GLN A 138 -7.04 -17.27 13.07
CA GLN A 138 -8.17 -17.31 14.00
C GLN A 138 -8.02 -16.26 15.10
N GLY A 139 -6.85 -16.16 15.73
CA GLY A 139 -6.54 -15.13 16.72
C GLY A 139 -6.65 -13.71 16.16
N SER A 140 -6.13 -13.46 14.96
CA SER A 140 -6.22 -12.14 14.29
C SER A 140 -7.66 -11.73 14.02
N ILE A 141 -8.48 -12.65 13.51
CA ILE A 141 -9.90 -12.40 13.22
C ILE A 141 -10.67 -12.13 14.52
N GLN A 142 -10.44 -12.91 15.58
CA GLN A 142 -11.09 -12.67 16.87
C GLN A 142 -10.70 -11.33 17.47
N ASN A 143 -9.43 -10.93 17.37
CA ASN A 143 -8.97 -9.61 17.80
C ASN A 143 -9.63 -8.49 17.00
N ALA A 144 -9.80 -8.65 15.68
CA ALA A 144 -10.51 -7.69 14.83
C ALA A 144 -11.98 -7.55 15.24
N ILE A 145 -12.68 -8.67 15.47
CA ILE A 145 -14.07 -8.69 15.93
C ILE A 145 -14.19 -8.00 17.29
N ALA A 146 -13.36 -8.35 18.26
CA ALA A 146 -13.36 -7.75 19.60
C ALA A 146 -13.04 -6.24 19.55
N ALA A 147 -12.12 -5.81 18.69
CA ALA A 147 -11.82 -4.40 18.48
C ALA A 147 -13.00 -3.65 17.84
N ALA A 148 -13.67 -4.25 16.86
CA ALA A 148 -14.84 -3.67 16.21
C ALA A 148 -16.05 -3.56 17.17
N TYR A 149 -16.28 -4.60 17.98
CA TYR A 149 -17.32 -4.60 19.02
C TYR A 149 -17.08 -3.50 20.07
N ARG A 150 -15.84 -3.38 20.59
CA ARG A 150 -15.47 -2.30 21.54
C ARG A 150 -15.62 -0.89 20.98
N LYS A 151 -15.56 -0.74 19.65
CA LYS A 151 -15.77 0.53 18.95
C LYS A 151 -17.24 0.74 18.53
N GLU A 152 -18.15 -0.09 19.03
CA GLU A 152 -19.58 -0.03 18.71
C GLU A 152 -19.88 -0.11 17.20
N ASN A 153 -19.06 -0.85 16.44
CA ASN A 153 -19.29 -0.99 15.00
C ASN A 153 -20.64 -1.70 14.77
N PRO A 154 -21.61 -1.04 14.11
CA PRO A 154 -22.98 -1.56 13.98
C PRO A 154 -23.04 -2.89 13.22
N LYS A 155 -22.09 -3.14 12.31
CA LYS A 155 -22.00 -4.40 11.55
C LYS A 155 -21.61 -5.59 12.42
N ILE A 156 -21.06 -5.37 13.61
CA ILE A 156 -20.62 -6.41 14.55
C ILE A 156 -21.54 -6.46 15.77
N THR A 157 -21.86 -5.31 16.37
CA THR A 157 -22.74 -5.26 17.55
C THR A 157 -24.13 -5.83 17.25
N HIS A 158 -24.65 -5.65 16.03
CA HIS A 158 -25.92 -6.26 15.60
C HIS A 158 -25.95 -7.78 15.79
N PHE A 159 -24.85 -8.49 15.53
CA PHE A 159 -24.82 -9.95 15.64
C PHE A 159 -24.63 -10.44 17.08
N TYR A 160 -24.01 -9.65 17.95
CA TYR A 160 -23.78 -10.03 19.34
C TYR A 160 -24.89 -9.58 20.30
N ASN A 161 -25.57 -8.48 19.99
CA ASN A 161 -26.59 -7.90 20.88
C ASN A 161 -28.01 -8.39 20.55
N ASN A 162 -28.19 -9.10 19.42
CA ASN A 162 -29.46 -9.68 19.03
C ASN A 162 -29.43 -11.21 19.19
N VAL A 163 -30.28 -11.71 20.07
CA VAL A 163 -30.40 -13.15 20.42
C VAL A 163 -30.76 -14.07 19.23
N ASN A 164 -31.21 -13.49 18.11
CA ASN A 164 -31.59 -14.25 16.91
C ASN A 164 -30.40 -14.60 16.00
N TYR A 165 -29.19 -14.16 16.34
CA TYR A 165 -27.98 -14.46 15.59
C TYR A 165 -27.02 -15.30 16.42
N ASN A 166 -26.52 -16.37 15.83
CA ASN A 166 -25.58 -17.27 16.49
C ASN A 166 -24.12 -16.87 16.23
N GLU A 167 -23.83 -16.25 15.09
CA GLU A 167 -22.47 -16.04 14.59
C GLU A 167 -22.38 -14.76 13.73
N VAL A 168 -21.17 -14.18 13.68
CA VAL A 168 -20.86 -13.11 12.73
C VAL A 168 -20.54 -13.76 11.37
N PRO A 169 -21.27 -13.44 10.29
CA PRO A 169 -21.04 -14.05 8.98
C PRO A 169 -19.76 -13.51 8.33
N LEU A 170 -19.21 -14.29 7.38
CA LEU A 170 -17.96 -13.97 6.67
C LEU A 170 -17.95 -12.57 6.05
N TRP A 171 -19.06 -12.14 5.43
CA TRP A 171 -19.14 -10.83 4.81
C TRP A 171 -18.98 -9.69 5.83
N ALA A 172 -19.51 -9.84 7.05
CA ALA A 172 -19.35 -8.84 8.11
C ALA A 172 -17.91 -8.84 8.65
N ILE A 173 -17.27 -10.01 8.71
CA ILE A 173 -15.85 -10.13 9.10
C ILE A 173 -14.95 -9.42 8.08
N PHE A 174 -15.14 -9.67 6.78
CA PHE A 174 -14.30 -9.07 5.72
C PHE A 174 -14.32 -7.54 5.73
N GLU A 175 -15.45 -6.95 6.11
CA GLU A 175 -15.61 -5.48 6.24
C GLU A 175 -14.73 -4.86 7.32
N ILE A 176 -14.46 -5.59 8.41
CA ILE A 176 -13.66 -5.08 9.54
C ILE A 176 -12.18 -5.43 9.45
N LEU A 177 -11.79 -6.36 8.58
CA LEU A 177 -10.39 -6.72 8.39
C LEU A 177 -9.61 -5.54 7.83
N THR A 178 -8.42 -5.26 8.37
CA THR A 178 -7.51 -4.31 7.72
C THR A 178 -6.94 -4.92 6.44
N MET A 179 -6.33 -4.11 5.56
CA MET A 179 -5.62 -4.65 4.40
C MET A 179 -4.49 -5.62 4.79
N GLY A 180 -3.90 -5.44 5.98
CA GLY A 180 -2.90 -6.36 6.53
C GLY A 180 -3.50 -7.71 6.94
N ASP A 181 -4.62 -7.70 7.67
CA ASP A 181 -5.35 -8.92 8.04
C ASP A 181 -5.84 -9.67 6.79
N PHE A 182 -6.34 -8.92 5.81
CA PHE A 182 -6.76 -9.47 4.54
C PHE A 182 -5.61 -10.14 3.78
N GLY A 183 -4.45 -9.48 3.66
CA GLY A 183 -3.26 -10.08 3.07
C GLY A 183 -2.83 -11.36 3.80
N TYR A 184 -2.93 -11.38 5.13
CA TYR A 184 -2.62 -12.55 5.94
C TYR A 184 -3.62 -13.70 5.73
N LEU A 185 -4.93 -13.40 5.66
CA LEU A 185 -5.97 -14.37 5.31
C LEU A 185 -5.68 -15.02 3.96
N LEU A 186 -5.41 -14.23 2.91
CA LEU A 186 -5.08 -14.75 1.58
C LEU A 186 -3.83 -15.64 1.60
N SER A 187 -2.84 -15.28 2.42
CA SER A 187 -1.63 -16.10 2.61
C SER A 187 -1.90 -17.42 3.34
N CYS A 188 -3.03 -17.57 4.03
CA CYS A 188 -3.40 -18.80 4.72
C CYS A 188 -4.27 -19.74 3.85
N LEU A 189 -4.84 -19.26 2.75
CA LEU A 189 -5.66 -20.06 1.85
C LEU A 189 -4.88 -21.28 1.30
N THR A 190 -5.61 -22.36 0.98
CA THR A 190 -5.08 -23.48 0.19
C THR A 190 -4.62 -23.00 -1.18
N ILE A 191 -3.67 -23.71 -1.80
CA ILE A 191 -3.15 -23.33 -3.12
C ILE A 191 -4.27 -23.27 -4.18
N ASP A 192 -5.22 -24.22 -4.12
CA ASP A 192 -6.38 -24.28 -5.01
C ASP A 192 -7.30 -23.07 -4.81
N MET A 193 -7.57 -22.69 -3.56
CA MET A 193 -8.38 -21.51 -3.27
C MET A 193 -7.68 -20.21 -3.69
N ARG A 194 -6.35 -20.11 -3.50
CA ARG A 194 -5.58 -18.97 -4.03
C ARG A 194 -5.64 -18.89 -5.55
N GLU A 195 -5.56 -20.03 -6.23
CA GLU A 195 -5.70 -20.08 -7.68
C GLU A 195 -7.08 -19.58 -8.12
N LYS A 196 -8.15 -20.07 -7.50
CA LYS A 196 -9.54 -19.64 -7.79
C LYS A 196 -9.72 -18.13 -7.60
N VAL A 197 -9.28 -17.60 -6.47
CA VAL A 197 -9.34 -16.14 -6.19
C VAL A 197 -8.49 -15.36 -7.19
N SER A 198 -7.28 -15.84 -7.51
CA SER A 198 -6.40 -15.19 -8.48
C SER A 198 -7.03 -15.14 -9.88
N ARG A 199 -7.69 -16.22 -10.32
CA ARG A 199 -8.42 -16.27 -11.59
C ARG A 199 -9.63 -15.35 -11.59
N ALA A 200 -10.38 -15.27 -10.48
CA ALA A 200 -11.50 -14.36 -10.34
C ALA A 200 -11.07 -12.87 -10.44
N ILE A 201 -9.88 -12.54 -9.93
CA ILE A 201 -9.28 -11.21 -10.10
C ILE A 201 -8.71 -11.02 -11.52
N GLY A 202 -8.27 -12.11 -12.15
CA GLY A 202 -7.62 -12.10 -13.47
C GLY A 202 -6.09 -12.03 -13.44
N ILE A 203 -5.46 -12.40 -12.32
CA ILE A 203 -4.00 -12.43 -12.18
C ILE A 203 -3.41 -13.50 -13.10
N ASN A 204 -2.39 -13.14 -13.88
CA ASN A 204 -1.64 -14.11 -14.69
C ASN A 204 -0.83 -15.07 -13.82
N LEU A 205 -1.13 -16.36 -13.92
CA LEU A 205 -0.56 -17.43 -13.12
C LEU A 205 0.69 -18.09 -13.72
N SER A 206 1.05 -17.75 -14.97
CA SER A 206 2.17 -18.38 -15.70
C SER A 206 3.51 -18.30 -14.96
N SER A 207 3.74 -17.20 -14.24
CA SER A 207 4.96 -16.96 -13.46
C SER A 207 4.78 -17.21 -11.96
N ASP A 208 3.61 -17.71 -11.52
CA ASP A 208 3.22 -17.79 -10.10
C ASP A 208 2.99 -19.22 -9.62
N THR A 209 4.04 -20.05 -9.64
CA THR A 209 3.99 -21.48 -9.30
C THR A 209 3.26 -21.78 -7.99
N TYR A 210 3.46 -20.95 -6.96
CA TYR A 210 2.91 -21.15 -5.61
C TYR A 210 1.66 -20.30 -5.32
N ARG A 211 1.11 -19.62 -6.34
CA ARG A 211 -0.10 -18.78 -6.24
C ARG A 211 0.05 -17.68 -5.18
N GLU A 212 1.25 -17.12 -5.06
CA GLU A 212 1.60 -16.16 -4.01
C GLU A 212 1.46 -14.71 -4.46
N LEU A 213 1.34 -14.43 -5.76
CA LEU A 213 1.14 -13.07 -6.26
C LEU A 213 -0.09 -12.41 -5.62
N LEU A 214 -1.14 -13.20 -5.42
CA LEU A 214 -2.39 -12.79 -4.79
C LEU A 214 -2.18 -11.99 -3.49
N TYR A 215 -1.44 -12.54 -2.53
CA TYR A 215 -1.23 -11.87 -1.24
C TYR A 215 0.04 -11.01 -1.21
N LYS A 216 1.07 -11.34 -2.01
CA LYS A 216 2.30 -10.55 -2.06
C LYS A 216 2.07 -9.16 -2.66
N TYR A 217 1.23 -9.05 -3.68
CA TYR A 217 0.84 -7.73 -4.19
C TYR A 217 -0.04 -6.96 -3.20
N VAL A 218 -0.94 -7.64 -2.48
CA VAL A 218 -1.71 -7.01 -1.40
C VAL A 218 -0.78 -6.44 -0.33
N TYR A 219 0.29 -7.14 0.05
CA TYR A 219 1.29 -6.61 0.99
C TYR A 219 2.05 -5.39 0.45
N ALA A 220 2.47 -5.42 -0.82
CA ALA A 220 3.12 -4.28 -1.46
C ALA A 220 2.20 -3.04 -1.48
N LEU A 221 0.91 -3.22 -1.80
CA LEU A 221 -0.10 -2.17 -1.75
C LEU A 221 -0.40 -1.72 -0.32
N LYS A 222 -0.44 -2.64 0.65
CA LYS A 222 -0.71 -2.35 2.06
C LYS A 222 0.35 -1.42 2.66
N ASP A 223 1.63 -1.60 2.32
CA ASP A 223 2.67 -0.70 2.81
C ASP A 223 2.49 0.72 2.26
N LEU A 224 2.15 0.87 0.97
CA LEU A 224 1.81 2.16 0.37
C LEU A 224 0.55 2.77 0.98
N ARG A 225 -0.53 1.99 1.13
CA ARG A 225 -1.80 2.40 1.73
C ARG A 225 -1.59 2.93 3.14
N ASN A 226 -0.80 2.22 3.95
CA ASN A 226 -0.49 2.64 5.31
C ASN A 226 0.29 3.95 5.34
N ALA A 227 1.29 4.11 4.46
CA ALA A 227 2.04 5.35 4.37
C ALA A 227 1.13 6.53 4.00
N ILE A 228 0.22 6.36 3.03
CA ILE A 228 -0.77 7.38 2.68
C ILE A 228 -1.67 7.71 3.89
N ALA A 229 -2.21 6.69 4.57
CA ALA A 229 -3.17 6.88 5.67
C ALA A 229 -2.55 7.51 6.94
N HIS A 230 -1.27 7.24 7.20
CA HIS A 230 -0.53 7.82 8.33
C HIS A 230 0.22 9.11 7.96
N ASN A 231 0.03 9.59 6.73
CA ASN A 231 0.73 10.76 6.20
C ASN A 231 2.26 10.61 6.24
N ASP A 232 2.78 9.39 6.06
CA ASP A 232 4.21 9.15 5.87
C ASP A 232 4.68 9.59 4.47
N VAL A 233 5.99 9.63 4.27
CA VAL A 233 6.61 9.95 2.96
C VAL A 233 6.43 8.78 1.99
N VAL A 234 5.91 9.05 0.79
CA VAL A 234 5.63 8.04 -0.25
C VAL A 234 6.50 8.17 -1.50
N TYR A 235 6.90 9.39 -1.90
CA TYR A 235 7.51 9.63 -3.21
C TYR A 235 8.83 8.87 -3.43
N ASP A 236 9.58 8.60 -2.36
CA ASP A 236 10.88 7.92 -2.40
C ASP A 236 10.82 6.43 -2.04
N THR A 237 9.62 5.87 -1.85
CA THR A 237 9.40 4.44 -1.55
C THR A 237 10.00 3.91 -0.25
N ARG A 238 10.44 4.76 0.69
CA ARG A 238 10.99 4.32 1.99
C ARG A 238 9.98 3.55 2.86
N PHE A 239 8.69 3.64 2.54
CA PHE A 239 7.62 2.90 3.22
C PHE A 239 7.66 1.39 2.99
N LYS A 240 8.34 0.93 1.94
CA LYS A 240 8.40 -0.48 1.53
C LYS A 240 9.03 -1.34 2.64
N LYS A 241 8.33 -2.41 3.07
CA LYS A 241 8.84 -3.35 4.09
C LYS A 241 9.26 -4.71 3.55
N MET A 242 8.90 -5.04 2.31
CA MET A 242 9.25 -6.29 1.66
C MET A 242 9.99 -6.06 0.35
N ASP A 243 10.91 -6.96 0.02
CA ASP A 243 11.47 -7.00 -1.32
C ASP A 243 10.58 -7.81 -2.26
N PRO A 244 10.26 -7.27 -3.45
CA PRO A 244 9.42 -7.94 -4.44
C PRO A 244 10.12 -9.21 -4.96
N SER A 245 9.39 -10.32 -4.93
CA SER A 245 9.86 -11.59 -5.47
C SER A 245 10.00 -11.56 -6.99
N ARG A 246 10.83 -12.44 -7.56
CA ARG A 246 10.99 -12.56 -9.02
C ARG A 246 9.65 -12.74 -9.77
N PRO A 247 8.72 -13.61 -9.32
CA PRO A 247 7.37 -13.70 -9.90
C PRO A 247 6.64 -12.37 -10.01
N MET A 248 6.71 -11.52 -8.96
CA MET A 248 6.03 -10.21 -8.96
C MET A 248 6.58 -9.28 -10.04
N LYS A 249 7.91 -9.27 -10.20
CA LYS A 249 8.55 -8.45 -11.23
C LYS A 249 8.17 -8.97 -12.62
N GLN A 250 8.26 -10.29 -12.83
CA GLN A 250 8.00 -10.92 -14.12
C GLN A 250 6.55 -10.74 -14.57
N CYS A 251 5.58 -10.90 -13.66
CA CYS A 251 4.17 -10.72 -13.98
C CYS A 251 3.89 -9.29 -14.46
N LEU A 252 4.38 -8.26 -13.76
CA LEU A 252 4.19 -6.87 -14.20
C LEU A 252 4.93 -6.53 -15.50
N ILE A 253 6.13 -7.10 -15.70
CA ILE A 253 6.87 -6.96 -16.96
C ILE A 253 6.04 -7.47 -18.14
N LEU A 254 5.47 -8.67 -18.02
CA LEU A 254 4.67 -9.28 -19.10
C LEU A 254 3.33 -8.57 -19.30
N GLU A 255 2.58 -8.34 -18.21
CA GLU A 255 1.21 -7.84 -18.28
C GLU A 255 1.10 -6.35 -18.67
N MET A 256 2.16 -5.58 -18.38
CA MET A 256 2.21 -4.14 -18.62
C MET A 256 3.26 -3.75 -19.68
N GLY A 257 3.93 -4.72 -20.31
CA GLY A 257 4.95 -4.48 -21.34
C GLY A 257 6.15 -3.67 -20.84
N MET A 258 6.52 -3.81 -19.56
CA MET A 258 7.58 -3.00 -18.95
C MET A 258 8.96 -3.60 -19.24
N PRO A 259 9.99 -2.77 -19.50
CA PRO A 259 11.35 -3.28 -19.69
C PRO A 259 11.91 -3.91 -18.41
N TYR A 260 11.53 -3.36 -17.24
CA TYR A 260 11.87 -3.90 -15.93
C TYR A 260 10.91 -3.39 -14.85
N ILE A 261 10.91 -4.08 -13.70
CA ILE A 261 10.26 -3.67 -12.45
C ILE A 261 11.16 -4.06 -11.27
N ASN A 262 11.40 -3.13 -10.33
CA ASN A 262 12.22 -3.41 -9.15
C ASN A 262 11.67 -2.86 -7.83
N PHE A 263 10.58 -2.10 -7.85
CA PHE A 263 9.95 -1.43 -6.70
C PHE A 263 10.95 -0.56 -5.92
N LYS A 264 11.74 0.22 -6.64
CA LYS A 264 12.64 1.24 -6.07
C LYS A 264 12.15 2.67 -6.30
N THR A 265 11.15 2.87 -7.14
CA THR A 265 10.60 4.19 -7.46
C THR A 265 9.09 4.18 -7.30
N ILE A 266 8.50 5.34 -7.01
CA ILE A 266 7.04 5.46 -6.93
C ILE A 266 6.37 5.08 -8.26
N GLY A 267 7.06 5.27 -9.39
CA GLY A 267 6.60 4.84 -10.71
C GLY A 267 6.31 3.33 -10.81
N ASP A 268 7.06 2.48 -10.12
CA ASP A 268 6.78 1.03 -10.07
C ASP A 268 5.45 0.73 -9.35
N TYR A 269 5.11 1.52 -8.33
CA TYR A 269 3.83 1.42 -7.64
C TYR A 269 2.67 1.98 -8.49
N ILE A 270 2.91 3.04 -9.27
CA ILE A 270 1.94 3.52 -10.28
C ILE A 270 1.61 2.41 -11.28
N ILE A 271 2.62 1.66 -11.74
CA ILE A 271 2.43 0.51 -12.65
C ILE A 271 1.61 -0.59 -11.96
N LEU A 272 1.92 -0.94 -10.71
CA LEU A 272 1.15 -1.93 -9.95
C LEU A 272 -0.32 -1.51 -9.77
N ILE A 273 -0.57 -0.23 -9.47
CA ILE A 273 -1.93 0.31 -9.36
C ILE A 273 -2.65 0.22 -10.71
N CYS A 274 -2.01 0.65 -11.81
CA CYS A 274 -2.60 0.56 -13.15
C CYS A 274 -2.90 -0.89 -13.56
N TYR A 275 -2.03 -1.84 -13.19
CA TYR A 275 -2.28 -3.26 -13.39
C TYR A 275 -3.56 -3.71 -12.67
N TYR A 276 -3.74 -3.36 -11.39
CA TYR A 276 -4.98 -3.69 -10.68
C TYR A 276 -6.20 -2.99 -11.24
N LEU A 277 -6.11 -1.70 -11.62
CA LEU A 277 -7.23 -1.01 -12.26
C LEU A 277 -7.64 -1.70 -13.58
N LYS A 278 -6.68 -2.21 -14.36
CA LYS A 278 -6.92 -3.01 -15.56
C LYS A 278 -7.60 -4.35 -15.24
N LEU A 279 -7.13 -5.07 -14.22
CA LEU A 279 -7.75 -6.32 -13.76
C LEU A 279 -9.20 -6.11 -13.32
N LEU A 280 -9.45 -5.04 -12.57
CA LEU A 280 -10.76 -4.63 -12.04
C LEU A 280 -11.67 -3.94 -13.09
N LYS A 281 -11.29 -3.99 -14.37
CA LYS A 281 -12.10 -3.50 -15.51
C LYS A 281 -12.43 -2.00 -15.46
N VAL A 282 -11.59 -1.20 -14.81
CA VAL A 282 -11.67 0.26 -14.90
C VAL A 282 -11.41 0.71 -16.34
N SER A 283 -12.15 1.71 -16.81
CA SER A 283 -12.06 2.16 -18.20
C SER A 283 -10.64 2.61 -18.56
N LYS A 284 -10.20 2.30 -19.78
CA LYS A 284 -8.88 2.73 -20.30
C LYS A 284 -8.69 4.24 -20.20
N THR A 285 -9.76 5.01 -20.44
CA THR A 285 -9.78 6.47 -20.34
C THR A 285 -9.45 6.95 -18.93
N GLU A 286 -10.07 6.34 -17.92
CA GLU A 286 -9.81 6.69 -16.51
C GLU A 286 -8.40 6.33 -16.09
N ILE A 287 -7.90 5.15 -16.45
CA ILE A 287 -6.52 4.74 -16.14
C ILE A 287 -5.51 5.69 -16.81
N LYS A 288 -5.72 6.05 -18.09
CA LYS A 288 -4.87 7.01 -18.80
C LYS A 288 -4.94 8.41 -18.18
N SER A 289 -6.11 8.83 -17.69
CA SER A 289 -6.26 10.08 -16.94
C SER A 289 -5.44 10.07 -15.66
N PHE A 290 -5.51 8.99 -14.88
CA PHE A 290 -4.69 8.81 -13.68
C PHE A 290 -3.18 8.90 -13.96
N ILE A 291 -2.71 8.26 -15.04
CA ILE A 291 -1.29 8.32 -15.44
C ILE A 291 -0.88 9.75 -15.84
N ARG A 292 -1.73 10.47 -16.59
CA ARG A 292 -1.46 11.86 -16.98
C ARG A 292 -1.39 12.80 -15.79
N GLU A 293 -2.24 12.60 -14.78
CA GLU A 293 -2.21 13.42 -13.56
C GLU A 293 -0.93 13.15 -12.74
N PHE A 294 -0.51 11.89 -12.62
CA PHE A 294 0.78 11.54 -12.01
C PHE A 294 1.96 12.18 -12.76
N GLU A 295 1.93 12.12 -14.10
CA GLU A 295 2.93 12.73 -14.96
C GLU A 295 2.99 14.26 -14.75
N LYS A 296 1.83 14.92 -14.74
CA LYS A 296 1.72 16.36 -14.52
C LYS A 296 2.27 16.77 -13.15
N ILE A 297 1.83 16.11 -12.07
CA ILE A 297 2.30 16.39 -10.70
C ILE A 297 3.83 16.24 -10.61
N THR A 298 4.39 15.25 -11.30
CA THR A 298 5.85 15.01 -11.30
C THR A 298 6.61 16.05 -12.11
N ARG A 299 6.10 16.49 -13.26
CA ARG A 299 6.71 17.57 -14.06
C ARG A 299 6.65 18.92 -13.34
N GLU A 300 5.54 19.22 -12.68
CA GLU A 300 5.42 20.41 -11.83
C GLU A 300 6.50 20.38 -10.74
N TYR A 301 6.70 19.24 -10.07
CA TYR A 301 7.76 19.09 -9.07
C TYR A 301 9.16 19.30 -9.67
N GLU A 302 9.47 18.64 -10.79
CA GLU A 302 10.75 18.77 -11.50
C GLU A 302 11.08 20.24 -11.81
N SER A 303 10.09 21.01 -12.25
CA SER A 303 10.24 22.45 -12.55
C SER A 303 10.36 23.36 -11.33
N SER A 304 9.98 22.85 -10.15
CA SER A 304 9.89 23.63 -8.90
C SER A 304 11.11 23.52 -7.99
N VAL A 305 12.06 22.64 -8.34
CA VAL A 305 13.28 22.40 -7.54
C VAL A 305 14.54 22.54 -8.37
N ASN A 306 15.69 22.62 -7.69
CA ASN A 306 16.99 22.61 -8.37
C ASN A 306 17.18 21.29 -9.16
N PRO A 307 17.78 21.30 -10.36
CA PRO A 307 18.06 20.10 -11.13
C PRO A 307 18.81 18.99 -10.36
N ASN A 308 19.69 19.34 -9.42
CA ASN A 308 20.38 18.36 -8.58
C ASN A 308 19.44 17.63 -7.61
N VAL A 309 18.39 18.30 -7.15
CA VAL A 309 17.35 17.68 -6.30
C VAL A 309 16.47 16.77 -7.15
N SER A 310 15.98 17.25 -8.30
CA SER A 310 15.13 16.43 -9.17
C SER A 310 15.86 15.22 -9.75
N ALA A 311 17.15 15.33 -10.09
CA ALA A 311 17.97 14.21 -10.56
C ALA A 311 18.13 13.08 -9.53
N ILE A 312 18.04 13.37 -8.23
CA ILE A 312 18.03 12.35 -7.16
C ILE A 312 16.62 11.79 -6.99
N SER A 313 15.61 12.65 -6.98
CA SER A 313 14.23 12.29 -6.62
C SER A 313 13.44 11.62 -7.74
N ILE A 314 13.77 11.92 -9.01
CA ILE A 314 13.04 11.46 -10.20
C ILE A 314 13.97 10.57 -11.01
N HIS A 315 13.58 9.32 -11.21
CA HIS A 315 14.37 8.39 -12.00
C HIS A 315 14.38 8.83 -13.49
N PRO A 316 15.54 8.85 -14.18
CA PRO A 316 15.67 9.47 -15.51
C PRO A 316 14.73 8.91 -16.58
N ASP A 317 14.41 7.61 -16.50
CA ASP A 317 13.55 6.95 -17.48
C ASP A 317 12.05 7.01 -17.15
N LEU A 318 11.64 7.66 -16.05
CA LEU A 318 10.26 7.62 -15.53
C LEU A 318 9.25 7.96 -16.63
N PHE A 319 9.43 9.09 -17.32
CA PHE A 319 8.50 9.55 -18.35
C PHE A 319 8.43 8.60 -19.56
N SER A 320 9.56 8.00 -19.94
CA SER A 320 9.57 6.99 -21.00
C SER A 320 8.76 5.75 -20.61
N ARG A 321 8.88 5.30 -19.36
CA ARG A 321 8.12 4.18 -18.81
C ARG A 321 6.63 4.51 -18.69
N LEU A 322 6.26 5.74 -18.34
CA LEU A 322 4.86 6.19 -18.35
C LEU A 322 4.25 6.18 -19.76
N ASN A 323 5.03 6.48 -20.80
CA ASN A 323 4.56 6.37 -22.18
C ASN A 323 4.30 4.91 -22.59
N ILE A 324 5.20 4.00 -22.24
CA ILE A 324 5.00 2.55 -22.44
C ILE A 324 3.73 2.10 -21.70
N LEU A 325 3.57 2.52 -20.45
CA LEU A 325 2.41 2.20 -19.63
C LEU A 325 1.10 2.67 -20.30
N LYS A 326 1.03 3.93 -20.76
CA LYS A 326 -0.15 4.47 -21.48
C LYS A 326 -0.49 3.66 -22.74
N ASN A 327 0.50 3.10 -23.43
CA ASN A 327 0.30 2.28 -24.62
C ASN A 327 -0.15 0.84 -24.27
N SER A 328 0.22 0.33 -23.10
CA SER A 328 -0.17 -1.01 -22.61
C SER A 328 -1.61 -1.10 -22.07
N ILE A 329 -2.24 0.05 -21.84
CA ILE A 329 -3.62 0.19 -21.30
C ILE A 329 -4.66 0.21 -22.42
#